data_AF-A0A2I7SF37-F1
#
_entry.id   AF-A0A2I7SF37-F1
#
_cell.length_a   1.000
_cell.length_b   1.000
_cell.length_c   1.000
_cell.angle_alpha   90.00
_cell.angle_beta   90.00
_cell.angle_gamma   90.00
#
_symmetry.space_group_name_H-M   'P 1'
#
loop_
_entity.id
_entity.type
_entity.pdbx_description
1 polymer ?
#
loop_
_entity_poly.entity_id
_entity_poly.type
_entity_poly.pdbx_seq_one_letter_code
_entity_poly.pdbx_strand_id
1 'polypeptide(L)'
;MGLKKTEAKEYAKMLYIDTSQKLTIKEIADRVNVRPGTVGKWIKDEEWDKLRKSLMVTRQKLIADLYDQLEWLNDDIKSRDIKVAEAKESNTIAVITTSIKRLETETSIAEVYEVATSFLDFVKPMDFDLYKKLIPVFDAFINAKLK
;
A
#
# COMPACT_ATOMS: atom_id res chain seq x y z
N MET A 1 -29.65 -3.86 12.65
CA MET A 1 -28.65 -3.76 13.73
C MET A 1 -27.44 -3.05 13.15
N GLY A 2 -27.01 -1.94 13.75
CA GLY A 2 -25.83 -1.21 13.28
C GLY A 2 -24.53 -1.95 13.63
N LEU A 3 -23.50 -1.75 12.83
CA LEU A 3 -22.13 -2.20 13.11
C LEU A 3 -21.70 -1.75 14.51
N LYS A 4 -20.88 -2.56 15.22
CA LYS A 4 -20.26 -2.07 16.45
C LYS A 4 -19.38 -0.87 16.11
N LYS A 5 -19.27 0.07 17.04
CA LYS A 5 -18.59 1.37 16.83
C LYS A 5 -17.16 1.24 16.28
N THR A 6 -16.44 0.18 16.64
CA THR A 6 -15.10 -0.15 16.12
C THR A 6 -15.14 -0.58 14.65
N GLU A 7 -16.04 -1.48 14.30
CA GLU A 7 -16.24 -1.98 12.93
C GLU A 7 -16.69 -0.84 11.98
N ALA A 8 -17.57 0.05 12.46
CA ALA A 8 -18.00 1.23 11.72
C ALA A 8 -16.84 2.22 11.45
N LYS A 9 -15.91 2.36 12.41
CA LYS A 9 -14.74 3.23 12.27
C LYS A 9 -13.72 2.66 11.30
N GLU A 10 -13.42 1.38 11.39
CA GLU A 10 -12.51 0.69 10.46
C GLU A 10 -13.06 0.72 9.03
N TYR A 11 -14.35 0.45 8.85
CA TYR A 11 -14.97 0.51 7.54
C TYR A 11 -14.98 1.95 6.99
N ALA A 12 -15.27 2.95 7.82
CA ALA A 12 -15.19 4.36 7.43
C ALA A 12 -13.77 4.77 7.03
N LYS A 13 -12.75 4.25 7.74
CA LYS A 13 -11.34 4.49 7.43
C LYS A 13 -10.97 3.91 6.07
N MET A 14 -11.36 2.66 5.79
CA MET A 14 -11.16 2.03 4.47
C MET A 14 -11.79 2.86 3.35
N LEU A 15 -13.05 3.26 3.50
CA LEU A 15 -13.76 4.08 2.51
C LEU A 15 -13.13 5.47 2.32
N TYR A 16 -12.53 6.04 3.37
CA TYR A 16 -11.91 7.35 3.32
C TYR A 16 -10.52 7.34 2.67
N ILE A 17 -9.72 6.30 2.93
CA ILE A 17 -8.37 6.15 2.38
C ILE A 17 -8.36 5.58 0.96
N ASP A 18 -9.43 4.88 0.56
CA ASP A 18 -9.62 4.42 -0.80
C ASP A 18 -9.57 5.62 -1.78
N THR A 19 -8.66 5.54 -2.73
CA THR A 19 -8.42 6.59 -3.74
C THR A 19 -9.17 6.32 -5.05
N SER A 20 -9.78 5.14 -5.20
CA SER A 20 -10.54 4.75 -6.39
C SER A 20 -11.89 5.46 -6.48
N GLN A 21 -12.50 5.83 -5.34
CA GLN A 21 -13.76 6.55 -5.24
C GLN A 21 -13.61 7.83 -4.42
N LYS A 22 -14.00 8.99 -4.98
CA LYS A 22 -14.04 10.25 -4.23
C LYS A 22 -15.34 10.35 -3.42
N LEU A 23 -15.40 9.64 -2.28
CA LEU A 23 -16.52 9.72 -1.36
C LEU A 23 -16.41 10.93 -0.43
N THR A 24 -17.53 11.62 -0.24
CA THR A 24 -17.66 12.69 0.76
C THR A 24 -17.82 12.10 2.17
N ILE A 25 -17.51 12.91 3.19
CA ILE A 25 -17.70 12.53 4.61
C ILE A 25 -19.17 12.13 4.87
N LYS A 26 -20.12 12.76 4.18
CA LYS A 26 -21.56 12.47 4.30
C LYS A 26 -21.89 11.08 3.77
N GLU A 27 -21.41 10.73 2.58
CA GLU A 27 -21.64 9.41 1.98
C GLU A 27 -20.98 8.28 2.78
N ILE A 28 -19.77 8.52 3.31
CA ILE A 28 -19.09 7.55 4.19
C ILE A 28 -19.90 7.34 5.47
N ALA A 29 -20.41 8.43 6.06
CA ALA A 29 -21.21 8.37 7.27
C ALA A 29 -22.54 7.62 7.05
N ASP A 30 -23.18 7.83 5.90
CA ASP A 30 -24.40 7.11 5.50
C ASP A 30 -24.12 5.61 5.33
N ARG A 31 -23.00 5.24 4.69
CA ARG A 31 -22.59 3.82 4.48
C ARG A 31 -22.28 3.08 5.78
N VAL A 32 -21.67 3.75 6.75
CA VAL A 32 -21.32 3.16 8.06
C VAL A 32 -22.37 3.41 9.16
N ASN A 33 -23.49 4.03 8.79
CA ASN A 33 -24.63 4.36 9.65
C ASN A 33 -24.24 5.16 10.92
N VAL A 34 -23.47 6.23 10.74
CA VAL A 34 -23.09 7.18 11.80
C VAL A 34 -23.35 8.62 11.37
N ARG A 35 -23.23 9.57 12.30
CA ARG A 35 -23.33 11.00 11.96
C ARG A 35 -22.07 11.48 11.23
N PRO A 36 -22.16 12.39 10.25
CA PRO A 36 -20.98 12.95 9.55
C PRO A 36 -19.93 13.56 10.48
N GLY A 37 -20.37 14.20 11.58
CA GLY A 37 -19.47 14.75 12.59
C GLY A 37 -18.63 13.69 13.32
N THR A 38 -19.13 12.46 13.43
CA THR A 38 -18.40 11.32 14.00
C THR A 38 -17.23 10.93 13.09
N VAL A 39 -17.47 10.84 11.78
CA VAL A 39 -16.42 10.55 10.78
C VAL A 39 -15.39 11.68 10.74
N GLY A 40 -15.83 12.94 10.74
CA GLY A 40 -14.92 14.09 10.78
C GLY A 40 -14.02 14.11 12.02
N LYS A 41 -14.55 13.68 13.17
CA LYS A 41 -13.75 13.52 14.40
C LYS A 41 -12.71 12.40 14.25
N TRP A 42 -13.08 11.26 13.69
CA TRP A 42 -12.14 10.15 13.46
C TRP A 42 -11.00 10.51 12.50
N ILE A 43 -11.31 11.24 11.43
CA ILE A 43 -10.31 11.75 10.48
C ILE A 43 -9.26 12.61 11.20
N LYS A 44 -9.70 13.52 12.08
CA LYS A 44 -8.80 14.38 12.87
C LYS A 44 -8.03 13.61 13.93
N ASP A 45 -8.71 12.82 14.76
CA ASP A 45 -8.13 12.15 15.92
C ASP A 45 -7.06 11.11 15.53
N GLU A 46 -7.16 10.53 14.33
CA GLU A 46 -6.22 9.50 13.83
C GLU A 46 -5.41 9.94 12.59
N GLU A 47 -5.41 11.24 12.26
CA GLU A 47 -4.65 11.80 11.15
C GLU A 47 -4.88 11.10 9.78
N TRP A 48 -6.13 10.73 9.46
CA TRP A 48 -6.41 9.97 8.22
C TRP A 48 -6.02 10.73 6.94
N ASP A 49 -6.01 12.05 6.95
CA ASP A 49 -5.50 12.88 5.84
C ASP A 49 -4.02 12.60 5.54
N LYS A 50 -3.21 12.40 6.58
CA LYS A 50 -1.78 12.09 6.45
C LYS A 50 -1.58 10.69 5.91
N LEU A 51 -2.36 9.73 6.43
CA LEU A 51 -2.41 8.36 5.93
C LEU A 51 -2.84 8.31 4.45
N ARG A 52 -3.90 9.03 4.09
CA ARG A 52 -4.38 9.13 2.70
C ARG A 52 -3.37 9.79 1.79
N LYS A 53 -2.67 10.84 2.24
CA LYS A 53 -1.57 11.46 1.49
C LYS A 53 -0.41 10.48 1.28
N SER A 54 -0.02 9.72 2.31
CA SER A 54 1.01 8.68 2.15
C SER A 54 0.58 7.56 1.19
N LEU A 55 -0.72 7.25 1.12
CA LEU A 55 -1.28 6.28 0.18
C LEU A 55 -1.43 6.86 -1.25
N MET A 56 -1.59 8.18 -1.39
CA MET A 56 -1.62 8.87 -2.69
C MET A 56 -0.24 9.01 -3.34
N VAL A 57 0.84 8.94 -2.57
CA VAL A 57 2.18 8.73 -3.16
C VAL A 57 2.30 7.26 -3.49
N THR A 58 2.02 6.91 -4.75
CA THR A 58 2.11 5.53 -5.21
C THR A 58 3.54 5.03 -5.10
N ARG A 59 3.71 3.76 -4.74
CA ARG A 59 4.98 3.03 -4.73
C ARG A 59 5.76 3.26 -6.03
N GLN A 60 5.06 3.28 -7.15
CA GLN A 60 5.60 3.54 -8.48
C GLN A 60 6.16 4.96 -8.61
N LYS A 61 5.49 5.98 -8.02
CA LYS A 61 6.01 7.34 -8.00
C LYS A 61 7.28 7.46 -7.15
N LEU A 62 7.31 6.83 -5.98
CA LEU A 62 8.54 6.81 -5.15
C LEU A 62 9.70 6.13 -5.86
N ILE A 63 9.45 5.02 -6.56
CA ILE A 63 10.46 4.35 -7.37
C ILE A 63 10.96 5.27 -8.48
N ALA A 64 10.05 5.95 -9.20
CA ALA A 64 10.41 6.91 -10.24
C ALA A 64 11.27 8.06 -9.68
N ASP A 65 10.85 8.69 -8.57
CA ASP A 65 11.59 9.79 -7.93
C ASP A 65 12.99 9.34 -7.45
N LEU A 66 13.17 8.07 -7.07
CA LEU A 66 14.47 7.50 -6.69
C LEU A 66 15.35 7.19 -7.91
N TYR A 67 14.75 6.75 -9.02
CA TYR A 67 15.46 6.59 -10.28
C TYR A 67 15.97 7.93 -10.81
N ASP A 68 15.15 8.99 -10.74
CA ASP A 68 15.55 10.34 -11.14
C ASP A 68 16.74 10.84 -10.33
N GLN A 69 16.73 10.63 -9.00
CA GLN A 69 17.86 10.98 -8.14
C GLN A 69 19.15 10.21 -8.49
N LEU A 70 19.02 8.92 -8.82
CA LEU A 70 20.16 8.11 -9.24
C LEU A 70 20.72 8.58 -10.60
N GLU A 71 19.84 8.96 -11.53
CA GLU A 71 20.23 9.51 -12.83
C GLU A 71 20.98 10.83 -12.67
N TRP A 72 20.43 11.79 -11.93
CA TRP A 72 21.08 13.08 -11.68
C TRP A 72 22.45 12.92 -11.04
N LEU A 73 22.58 12.01 -10.06
CA LEU A 73 23.87 11.72 -9.41
C LEU A 73 24.88 11.10 -10.38
N ASN A 74 24.43 10.17 -11.23
CA ASN A 74 25.31 9.56 -12.23
C ASN A 74 25.74 10.56 -13.30
N ASP A 75 24.86 11.46 -13.70
CA ASP A 75 25.17 12.48 -14.71
C ASP A 75 26.14 13.52 -14.18
N ASP A 76 26.02 13.92 -12.90
CA ASP A 76 27.03 14.73 -12.21
C ASP A 76 28.40 14.05 -12.24
N ILE A 77 28.48 12.76 -11.86
CA ILE A 77 29.72 11.96 -11.90
C ILE A 77 30.29 11.85 -13.32
N LYS A 78 29.45 11.69 -14.35
CA LYS A 78 29.90 11.61 -15.76
C LYS A 78 30.44 12.95 -16.27
N SER A 79 29.93 14.06 -15.74
CA SER A 79 30.24 15.42 -16.21
C SER A 79 31.59 15.95 -15.70
N ARG A 80 32.11 15.39 -14.60
CA ARG A 80 33.40 15.78 -14.02
C ARG A 80 34.59 15.03 -14.64
N ASP A 81 35.79 15.50 -14.30
CA ASP A 81 37.05 14.96 -14.81
C ASP A 81 37.33 13.54 -14.29
N ILE A 82 37.05 13.29 -13.01
CA ILE A 82 37.14 11.97 -12.38
C ILE A 82 35.78 11.28 -12.45
N LYS A 83 35.55 10.46 -13.48
CA LYS A 83 34.24 9.84 -13.78
C LYS A 83 33.91 8.61 -12.93
N VAL A 84 34.37 8.59 -11.68
CA VAL A 84 34.17 7.49 -10.73
C VAL A 84 33.62 8.08 -9.44
N ALA A 85 32.58 7.47 -8.89
CA ALA A 85 31.93 7.91 -7.66
C ALA A 85 32.91 8.03 -6.48
N GLU A 86 32.77 9.09 -5.69
CA GLU A 86 33.44 9.27 -4.42
C GLU A 86 32.76 8.44 -3.32
N ALA A 87 33.38 8.34 -2.15
CA ALA A 87 32.88 7.52 -1.05
C ALA A 87 31.45 7.89 -0.62
N LYS A 88 31.13 9.19 -0.55
CA LYS A 88 29.79 9.67 -0.17
C LYS A 88 28.75 9.32 -1.23
N GLU A 89 29.09 9.51 -2.51
CA GLU A 89 28.21 9.22 -3.65
C GLU A 89 27.95 7.73 -3.76
N SER A 90 29.00 6.91 -3.60
CA SER A 90 28.89 5.45 -3.58
C SER A 90 27.92 4.96 -2.49
N ASN A 91 27.99 5.57 -1.30
CA ASN A 91 27.06 5.26 -0.22
C ASN A 91 25.62 5.69 -0.57
N THR A 92 25.44 6.88 -1.14
CA THR A 92 24.12 7.34 -1.61
C THR A 92 23.54 6.44 -2.70
N ILE A 93 24.35 6.04 -3.69
CA ILE A 93 23.96 5.09 -4.75
C ILE A 93 23.52 3.76 -4.13
N ALA A 94 24.27 3.23 -3.16
CA ALA A 94 23.93 1.98 -2.48
C ALA A 94 22.58 2.08 -1.73
N VAL A 95 22.33 3.21 -1.05
CA VAL A 95 21.06 3.45 -0.34
C VAL A 95 19.89 3.56 -1.32
N ILE A 96 20.04 4.33 -2.40
CA ILE A 96 18.98 4.51 -3.41
C ILE A 96 18.65 3.18 -4.08
N THR A 97 19.65 2.46 -4.57
CA THR A 97 19.46 1.17 -5.25
C THR A 97 18.85 0.10 -4.33
N THR A 98 19.25 0.05 -3.06
CA THR A 98 18.63 -0.84 -2.07
C THR A 98 17.18 -0.45 -1.80
N SER A 99 16.88 0.84 -1.73
CA SER A 99 15.53 1.36 -1.51
C SER A 99 14.62 1.06 -2.70
N ILE A 100 15.08 1.25 -3.93
CA ILE A 100 14.38 0.85 -5.16
C ILE A 100 14.10 -0.64 -5.12
N LYS A 101 15.11 -1.50 -4.89
CA LYS A 101 14.91 -2.96 -4.85
C LYS A 101 13.88 -3.36 -3.80
N ARG A 102 13.92 -2.77 -2.60
CA ARG A 102 12.91 -3.01 -1.57
C ARG A 102 11.53 -2.57 -2.04
N LEU A 103 11.43 -1.35 -2.54
CA LEU A 103 10.20 -0.80 -3.09
C LEU A 103 9.73 -1.52 -4.35
N GLU A 104 10.53 -2.30 -5.09
CA GLU A 104 10.07 -3.13 -6.21
C GLU A 104 9.65 -4.53 -5.77
N THR A 105 10.26 -5.05 -4.70
CA THR A 105 10.05 -6.43 -4.22
C THR A 105 9.06 -6.56 -3.05
N GLU A 106 8.72 -5.47 -2.35
CA GLU A 106 7.64 -5.42 -1.36
C GLU A 106 6.25 -5.59 -1.99
N THR A 107 5.90 -6.78 -2.49
CA THR A 107 4.47 -7.09 -2.67
C THR A 107 3.83 -6.93 -1.30
N SER A 108 2.93 -5.96 -1.16
CA SER A 108 2.28 -5.72 0.11
C SER A 108 1.46 -6.95 0.48
N ILE A 109 1.30 -7.21 1.77
CA ILE A 109 0.51 -8.34 2.25
C ILE A 109 -0.95 -8.21 1.77
N ALA A 110 -1.41 -6.96 1.59
CA ALA A 110 -2.70 -6.66 0.97
C ALA A 110 -2.76 -7.10 -0.50
N GLU A 111 -1.74 -6.82 -1.30
CA GLU A 111 -1.64 -7.28 -2.70
C GLU A 111 -1.60 -8.82 -2.79
N VAL A 112 -0.83 -9.48 -1.91
CA VAL A 112 -0.79 -10.96 -1.85
C VAL A 112 -2.17 -11.53 -1.47
N TYR A 113 -2.84 -10.94 -0.49
CA TYR A 113 -4.17 -11.34 -0.05
C TYR A 113 -5.22 -11.15 -1.15
N GLU A 114 -5.18 -10.03 -1.87
CA GLU A 114 -6.10 -9.72 -2.97
C GLU A 114 -5.95 -10.72 -4.14
N VAL A 115 -4.71 -11.04 -4.52
CA VAL A 115 -4.42 -12.06 -5.55
C VAL A 115 -4.87 -13.45 -5.08
N ALA A 116 -4.57 -13.83 -3.83
CA ALA A 116 -5.00 -15.11 -3.27
C ALA A 116 -6.53 -15.25 -3.26
N THR A 117 -7.24 -14.20 -2.85
CA THR A 117 -8.71 -14.17 -2.84
C THR A 117 -9.27 -14.26 -4.25
N SER A 118 -8.73 -13.48 -5.20
CA SER A 118 -9.15 -13.51 -6.60
C SER A 118 -8.93 -14.89 -7.23
N PHE A 119 -7.82 -15.56 -6.91
CA PHE A 119 -7.55 -16.92 -7.35
C PHE A 119 -8.51 -17.93 -6.73
N LEU A 120 -8.78 -17.83 -5.44
CA LEU A 120 -9.75 -18.69 -4.76
C LEU A 120 -11.16 -18.54 -5.35
N ASP A 121 -11.60 -17.31 -5.63
CA ASP A 121 -12.90 -17.03 -6.27
C ASP A 121 -12.97 -17.58 -7.70
N PHE A 122 -11.86 -17.56 -8.45
CA PHE A 122 -11.75 -18.19 -9.76
C PHE A 122 -11.90 -19.72 -9.69
N VAL A 123 -11.29 -20.37 -8.69
CA VAL A 123 -11.32 -21.84 -8.52
C VAL A 123 -12.66 -22.33 -7.97
N LYS A 124 -13.30 -21.55 -7.10
CA LYS A 124 -14.54 -21.90 -6.39
C LYS A 124 -15.68 -22.47 -7.27
N PRO A 125 -16.04 -21.87 -8.43
CA PRO A 125 -17.08 -22.43 -9.29
C PRO A 125 -16.61 -23.64 -10.12
N MET A 126 -15.30 -23.87 -10.27
CA MET A 126 -14.74 -24.98 -11.05
C MET A 126 -14.62 -26.25 -10.23
N ASP A 127 -14.07 -26.13 -9.02
CA ASP A 127 -13.87 -27.24 -8.09
C ASP A 127 -13.92 -26.73 -6.64
N PHE A 128 -15.07 -26.97 -6.01
CA PHE A 128 -15.34 -26.47 -4.66
C PHE A 128 -14.53 -27.22 -3.59
N ASP A 129 -14.19 -28.50 -3.81
CA ASP A 129 -13.40 -29.26 -2.85
C ASP A 129 -11.93 -28.88 -2.91
N LEU A 130 -11.40 -28.57 -4.09
CA LEU A 130 -10.08 -27.96 -4.25
C LEU A 130 -10.03 -26.56 -3.61
N TYR A 131 -11.03 -25.72 -3.84
CA TYR A 131 -11.16 -24.41 -3.20
C TYR A 131 -11.02 -24.51 -1.66
N LYS A 132 -11.77 -25.42 -1.03
CA LYS A 132 -11.70 -25.64 0.43
C LYS A 132 -10.31 -26.05 0.91
N LYS A 133 -9.60 -26.87 0.13
CA LYS A 133 -8.24 -27.33 0.46
C LYS A 133 -7.21 -26.21 0.31
N LEU A 134 -7.43 -25.26 -0.59
CA LEU A 134 -6.51 -24.16 -0.87
C LEU A 134 -6.58 -23.03 0.15
N ILE A 135 -7.74 -22.76 0.76
CA ILE A 135 -7.91 -21.74 1.81
C ILE A 135 -6.81 -21.82 2.90
N PRO A 136 -6.65 -22.95 3.63
CA PRO A 136 -5.65 -23.03 4.70
C PRO A 136 -4.21 -22.97 4.18
N VAL A 137 -3.96 -23.31 2.90
CA VAL A 137 -2.64 -23.22 2.27
C VAL A 137 -2.28 -21.75 2.01
N PHE A 138 -3.22 -20.96 1.46
CA PHE A 138 -3.03 -19.52 1.29
C PHE A 138 -2.90 -18.79 2.62
N ASP A 139 -3.69 -19.16 3.64
CA ASP A 139 -3.56 -18.60 4.98
C ASP A 139 -2.17 -18.87 5.58
N ALA A 140 -1.67 -20.10 5.45
CA ALA A 140 -0.33 -20.45 5.92
C ALA A 140 0.78 -19.68 5.16
N PHE A 141 0.63 -19.54 3.84
CA PHE A 141 1.58 -18.79 3.00
C PHE A 141 1.61 -17.29 3.33
N ILE A 142 0.45 -16.66 3.53
CA ILE A 142 0.33 -15.26 3.91
C ILE A 142 0.93 -15.03 5.31
N ASN A 143 0.66 -15.93 6.26
CA ASN A 143 1.28 -15.89 7.58
C ASN A 143 2.81 -16.07 7.56
N ALA A 144 3.35 -16.84 6.61
CA ALA A 144 4.80 -16.96 6.44
C ALA A 144 5.45 -15.68 5.89
N LYS A 145 4.72 -14.86 5.13
CA LYS A 145 5.16 -13.56 4.60
C LYS A 145 4.99 -12.40 5.60
N LEU A 146 4.22 -12.60 6.67
CA LEU A 146 4.05 -11.67 7.79
C LEU A 146 5.23 -11.66 8.79
N LYS A 147 6.15 -12.62 8.68
CA LYS A 147 7.37 -12.73 9.50
C LYS A 147 8.59 -12.15 8.79
#